data_AF-A0A939YLP2-F1
#
_entry.id   AF-A0A939YLP2-F1
#
_cell.length_a   1.000
_cell.length_b   1.000
_cell.length_c   1.000
_cell.angle_alpha   90.00
_cell.angle_beta   90.00
_cell.angle_gamma   90.00
#
_symmetry.space_group_name_H-M   'P 1'
#
loop_
_entity.id
_entity.type
_entity.pdbx_description
1 polymer ?
#
loop_
_entity_poly.entity_id
_entity_poly.type
_entity_poly.pdbx_seq_one_letter_code
_entity_poly.pdbx_strand_id
1 'polypeptide(L)'
;MNIRCRHCGADTPDYAKYCIKCGAEVDDLGAPRDTMIYTDSSVGDGESPVYTDFGGAIKLFFKNYIDFNGRSTRSEYWYAYLFLFIVNAVLEIFKRTTGLGLPRLIWDLAIITPLMSIGFRRLHDIGKSGAICLAATISVFVWAFATGIMAGAAEASGRMSGGLFMFWLLASIITLILAIYMIVLFCQPSQIRDNSYGRAPHR
;
A
#
# COMPACT_ATOMS: atom_id res chain seq x y z
N MET A 1 7.32 -15.19 23.67
CA MET A 1 6.99 -15.72 25.01
C MET A 1 6.61 -17.20 24.86
N ASN A 2 6.69 -18.02 25.90
CA ASN A 2 6.21 -19.41 25.84
C ASN A 2 4.94 -19.53 26.68
N ILE A 3 3.95 -20.27 26.16
CA ILE A 3 2.68 -20.56 26.82
C ILE A 3 2.64 -22.03 27.21
N ARG A 4 2.01 -22.37 28.34
CA ARG A 4 1.92 -23.75 28.81
C ARG A 4 0.67 -24.43 28.28
N CYS A 5 0.83 -25.55 27.56
CA CYS A 5 -0.28 -26.32 27.02
C CYS A 5 -1.20 -26.85 28.13
N ARG A 6 -2.52 -26.62 28.03
CA ARG A 6 -3.52 -27.10 29.02
C ARG A 6 -3.75 -28.61 28.98
N HIS A 7 -3.45 -29.27 27.85
CA HIS A 7 -3.65 -30.71 27.69
C HIS A 7 -2.50 -31.55 28.25
N CYS A 8 -1.24 -31.17 27.99
CA CYS A 8 -0.08 -31.98 28.37
C CYS A 8 0.94 -31.26 29.25
N GLY A 9 0.71 -29.98 29.58
CA GLY A 9 1.57 -29.18 30.45
C GLY A 9 2.93 -28.80 29.86
N ALA A 10 3.20 -29.13 28.59
CA ALA A 10 4.45 -28.76 27.93
C ALA A 10 4.50 -27.26 27.60
N ASP A 11 5.70 -26.69 27.65
CA ASP A 11 5.93 -25.33 27.16
C ASP A 11 5.87 -25.33 25.63
N THR A 12 5.05 -24.43 25.09
CA THR A 12 4.82 -24.25 23.67
C THR A 12 5.13 -22.81 23.28
N PRO A 13 5.76 -22.54 22.13
CA PRO A 13 5.91 -21.18 21.63
C PRO A 13 4.54 -20.50 21.50
N ASP A 14 4.44 -19.22 21.85
CA ASP A 14 3.20 -18.44 21.78
C ASP A 14 2.57 -18.34 20.38
N TYR A 15 3.35 -18.60 19.32
CA TYR A 15 2.88 -18.62 17.94
C TYR A 15 2.52 -20.03 17.40
N ALA A 16 2.67 -21.09 18.20
CA ALA A 16 2.45 -22.46 17.74
C ALA A 16 0.96 -22.83 17.73
N LYS A 17 0.42 -23.14 16.53
CA LYS A 17 -0.99 -23.55 16.37
C LYS A 17 -1.33 -24.87 17.08
N TYR A 18 -0.37 -25.80 17.11
CA TYR A 18 -0.51 -27.10 17.76
C TYR A 18 0.62 -27.33 18.75
N CYS A 19 0.31 -28.01 19.84
CA CYS A 19 1.31 -28.44 20.80
C CYS A 19 2.21 -29.49 20.14
N ILE A 20 3.51 -29.20 20.07
CA ILE A 20 4.52 -30.08 19.45
C ILE A 20 4.57 -31.45 20.14
N LYS A 21 4.19 -31.52 21.42
CA LYS A 21 4.25 -32.75 22.21
C LYS A 21 2.99 -33.62 22.10
N CYS A 22 1.80 -33.03 22.14
CA CYS A 22 0.55 -33.79 22.24
C CYS A 22 -0.42 -33.59 21.06
N GLY A 23 -0.08 -32.71 20.11
CA GLY A 23 -0.92 -32.42 18.95
C GLY A 23 -2.21 -31.65 19.26
N ALA A 24 -2.49 -31.33 20.52
CA ALA A 24 -3.65 -30.51 20.87
C ALA A 24 -3.53 -29.11 20.28
N GLU A 25 -4.63 -28.59 19.77
CA GLU A 25 -4.75 -27.20 19.30
C GLU A 25 -4.57 -26.25 20.50
N VAL A 26 -3.75 -25.21 20.32
CA VAL A 26 -3.33 -24.30 21.40
C VAL A 26 -4.18 -23.02 21.43
N ASP A 27 -5.21 -22.95 20.58
CA ASP A 27 -6.05 -21.77 20.28
C ASP A 27 -6.75 -21.13 21.49
N ASP A 28 -6.80 -21.79 22.65
CA ASP A 28 -7.55 -21.30 23.80
C ASP A 28 -6.72 -20.61 24.90
N LEU A 29 -5.42 -20.37 24.73
CA LEU A 29 -4.60 -19.70 25.78
C LEU A 29 -4.68 -18.16 25.81
N GLY A 30 -5.79 -17.58 25.34
CA GLY A 30 -6.14 -16.18 25.57
C GLY A 30 -6.11 -15.27 24.35
N ALA A 31 -5.88 -15.81 23.15
CA ALA A 31 -6.25 -15.12 21.92
C ALA A 31 -7.74 -15.42 21.65
N PRO A 32 -8.59 -14.41 21.42
CA PRO A 32 -10.00 -14.65 21.13
C PRO A 32 -10.14 -15.53 19.88
N ARG A 33 -11.01 -16.52 19.99
CA ARG A 33 -11.33 -17.61 19.05
C ARG A 33 -12.01 -17.18 17.75
N ASP A 34 -11.68 -16.01 17.26
CA ASP A 34 -12.06 -15.64 15.91
C ASP A 34 -10.79 -15.58 15.07
N THR A 35 -10.87 -16.22 13.91
CA THR A 35 -10.28 -15.67 12.69
C THR A 35 -10.97 -14.34 12.40
N MET A 36 -10.88 -13.40 13.34
CA MET A 36 -11.56 -12.12 13.32
C MET A 36 -10.81 -11.33 12.26
N ILE A 37 -11.51 -11.07 11.17
CA ILE A 37 -11.48 -9.74 10.59
C ILE A 37 -11.47 -8.79 11.79
N TYR A 38 -10.33 -8.18 12.11
CA TYR A 38 -10.22 -7.22 13.20
C TYR A 38 -11.04 -6.01 12.78
N THR A 39 -12.36 -6.09 12.97
CA THR A 39 -13.28 -5.01 12.75
C THR A 39 -13.16 -4.05 13.92
N ASP A 40 -12.59 -2.90 13.61
CA ASP A 40 -12.96 -1.56 14.09
C ASP A 40 -12.73 -1.18 15.58
N SER A 41 -12.76 -2.09 16.56
CA SER A 41 -12.90 -1.67 17.98
C SER A 41 -11.69 -1.80 18.92
N SER A 42 -10.59 -2.44 18.51
CA SER A 42 -9.40 -2.64 19.39
C SER A 42 -8.07 -2.15 18.79
N VAL A 43 -8.10 -1.56 17.60
CA VAL A 43 -6.91 -1.03 16.95
C VAL A 43 -6.59 0.32 17.61
N GLY A 44 -5.53 0.37 18.41
CA GLY A 44 -5.03 1.63 18.97
C GLY A 44 -4.69 2.63 17.87
N ASP A 45 -4.76 3.92 18.18
CA ASP A 45 -4.42 4.97 17.22
C ASP A 45 -3.01 4.75 16.64
N GLY A 46 -2.94 4.49 15.32
CA GLY A 46 -1.68 4.26 14.59
C GLY A 46 -1.23 2.81 14.39
N GLU A 47 -2.01 1.81 14.84
CA GLU A 47 -1.74 0.39 14.56
C GLU A 47 -2.52 -0.09 13.32
N SER A 48 -1.95 -1.01 12.52
CA SER A 48 -2.64 -1.60 11.36
C SER A 48 -2.94 -3.09 11.60
N PRO A 49 -4.14 -3.58 11.20
CA PRO A 49 -4.50 -4.98 11.38
C PRO A 49 -3.72 -5.88 10.41
N VAL A 50 -3.44 -7.12 10.82
CA VAL A 50 -2.70 -8.12 10.01
C VAL A 50 -3.44 -8.39 8.69
N TYR A 51 -4.77 -8.51 8.77
CA TYR A 51 -5.65 -8.69 7.61
C TYR A 51 -6.78 -7.66 7.69
N THR A 52 -7.02 -7.00 6.55
CA THR A 52 -8.14 -6.07 6.38
C THR A 52 -8.99 -6.58 5.23
N ASP A 53 -10.30 -6.52 5.38
CA ASP A 53 -11.23 -6.70 4.27
C ASP A 53 -11.27 -5.44 3.38
N PHE A 54 -12.00 -5.52 2.27
CA PHE A 54 -12.11 -4.39 1.34
C PHE A 54 -12.73 -3.14 2.02
N GLY A 55 -13.78 -3.32 2.82
CA GLY A 55 -14.45 -2.21 3.51
C GLY A 55 -13.56 -1.58 4.58
N GLY A 56 -12.89 -2.38 5.40
CA GLY A 56 -11.92 -1.92 6.39
C GLY A 56 -10.76 -1.14 5.75
N ALA A 57 -10.27 -1.59 4.58
CA ALA A 57 -9.18 -0.91 3.90
C ALA A 57 -9.58 0.49 3.42
N ILE A 58 -10.82 0.66 2.93
CA ILE A 58 -11.35 1.98 2.55
C ILE A 58 -11.48 2.89 3.78
N LYS A 59 -12.02 2.37 4.89
CA LYS A 59 -12.10 3.12 6.15
C LYS A 59 -10.72 3.58 6.61
N LEU A 60 -9.73 2.69 6.62
CA LEU A 60 -8.36 3.02 7.02
C LEU A 60 -7.68 4.00 6.05
N PHE A 61 -7.94 3.88 4.73
CA PHE A 61 -7.42 4.79 3.72
C PHE A 61 -7.84 6.24 3.97
N PHE A 62 -9.10 6.47 4.32
CA PHE A 62 -9.61 7.81 4.65
C PHE A 62 -9.34 8.22 6.11
N LYS A 63 -9.28 7.28 7.07
CA LYS A 63 -8.91 7.57 8.46
C LYS A 63 -7.47 8.10 8.54
N ASN A 64 -6.55 7.45 7.83
CA ASN A 64 -5.12 7.76 7.85
C ASN A 64 -4.72 8.64 6.66
N TYR A 65 -5.57 9.58 6.23
CA TYR A 65 -5.41 10.33 4.99
C TYR A 65 -4.10 11.15 4.89
N ILE A 66 -3.68 11.78 6.00
CA ILE A 66 -2.43 12.56 6.11
C ILE A 66 -1.44 11.94 7.11
N ASP A 67 -1.62 10.67 7.48
CA ASP A 67 -0.73 10.03 8.46
C ASP A 67 0.43 9.33 7.76
N PHE A 68 1.63 9.90 7.90
CA PHE A 68 2.86 9.33 7.35
C PHE A 68 3.60 8.47 8.38
N ASN A 69 3.09 8.39 9.61
CA ASN A 69 3.64 7.56 10.66
C ASN A 69 2.91 6.21 10.70
N GLY A 70 3.54 5.24 11.33
CA GLY A 70 2.99 3.89 11.43
C GLY A 70 3.22 3.04 10.19
N ARG A 71 2.44 1.97 10.12
CA ARG A 71 2.63 0.85 9.19
C ARG A 71 1.31 0.58 8.47
N SER A 72 1.36 0.00 7.27
CA SER A 72 0.17 -0.49 6.57
C SER A 72 0.44 -1.88 6.05
N THR A 73 -0.52 -2.79 6.19
CA THR A 73 -0.34 -4.18 5.75
C THR A 73 -0.58 -4.33 4.26
N ARG A 74 -0.18 -5.48 3.69
CA ARG A 74 -0.41 -5.77 2.26
C ARG A 74 -1.89 -5.67 1.88
N SER A 75 -2.77 -6.21 2.73
CA SER A 75 -4.21 -6.22 2.49
C SER A 75 -4.76 -4.79 2.47
N GLU A 76 -4.40 -3.98 3.46
CA GLU A 76 -4.76 -2.55 3.51
C GLU A 76 -4.31 -1.81 2.24
N TYR A 77 -3.05 -1.99 1.83
CA TYR A 77 -2.49 -1.33 0.65
C TYR A 77 -3.17 -1.77 -0.65
N TRP A 78 -3.23 -3.08 -0.93
CA TRP A 78 -3.75 -3.57 -2.21
C TRP A 78 -5.26 -3.38 -2.35
N TYR A 79 -6.04 -3.47 -1.26
CA TYR A 79 -7.46 -3.15 -1.32
C TYR A 79 -7.73 -1.65 -1.52
N ALA A 80 -6.91 -0.76 -0.94
CA ALA A 80 -6.99 0.66 -1.24
C ALA A 80 -6.70 0.93 -2.73
N TYR A 81 -5.68 0.29 -3.32
CA TYR A 81 -5.40 0.41 -4.76
C TYR A 81 -6.53 -0.15 -5.63
N LEU A 82 -7.15 -1.25 -5.23
CA LEU A 82 -8.33 -1.79 -5.91
C LEU A 82 -9.51 -0.80 -5.85
N PHE A 83 -9.77 -0.20 -4.69
CA PHE A 83 -10.77 0.84 -4.54
C PHE A 83 -10.51 2.03 -5.47
N LEU A 84 -9.27 2.54 -5.49
CA LEU A 84 -8.87 3.64 -6.37
C LEU A 84 -9.03 3.27 -7.85
N PHE A 85 -8.69 2.04 -8.24
CA PHE A 85 -8.88 1.56 -9.61
C PHE A 85 -10.36 1.61 -10.02
N ILE A 86 -11.26 1.13 -9.15
CA ILE A 86 -12.70 1.14 -9.40
C ILE A 86 -13.23 2.58 -9.53
N VAL A 87 -12.87 3.48 -8.61
CA VAL A 87 -13.34 4.87 -8.67
C VAL A 87 -12.82 5.58 -9.92
N ASN A 88 -11.55 5.38 -10.28
CA ASN A 88 -10.99 5.96 -11.51
C ASN A 88 -11.70 5.46 -12.78
N ALA A 89 -12.05 4.17 -12.85
CA ALA A 89 -12.83 3.63 -13.97
C ALA A 89 -14.21 4.28 -14.07
N VAL A 90 -14.91 4.45 -12.94
CA VAL A 90 -16.22 5.10 -12.89
C VAL A 90 -16.13 6.58 -13.32
N LEU A 91 -15.14 7.32 -12.82
CA LEU A 91 -14.93 8.73 -13.18
C LEU A 91 -14.55 8.91 -14.64
N GLU A 92 -13.82 7.98 -15.24
CA GLU A 92 -13.51 8.00 -16.67
C GLU A 92 -14.77 7.80 -17.53
N ILE A 93 -15.63 6.84 -17.17
CA ILE A 93 -16.93 6.64 -17.84
C ILE A 93 -17.82 7.88 -17.68
N PHE A 94 -17.88 8.44 -16.48
CA PHE A 94 -18.66 9.65 -16.20
C PHE A 94 -18.18 10.84 -17.04
N LYS A 95 -16.87 11.06 -17.12
CA LYS A 95 -16.27 12.12 -17.95
C LYS A 95 -16.64 11.97 -19.43
N ARG A 96 -16.60 10.73 -19.96
CA ARG A 96 -16.92 10.45 -21.37
C ARG A 96 -18.40 10.61 -21.70
N THR A 97 -19.29 10.31 -20.76
CA THR A 97 -20.74 10.36 -20.95
C THR A 97 -21.31 11.76 -20.75
N THR A 98 -20.80 12.53 -19.79
CA THR A 98 -21.30 13.87 -19.45
C THR A 98 -20.50 15.01 -20.07
N GLY A 99 -19.25 14.74 -20.49
CA GLY A 99 -18.28 15.77 -20.89
C GLY A 99 -17.70 16.57 -19.71
N LEU A 100 -18.14 16.32 -18.47
CA LEU A 100 -17.68 17.06 -17.29
C LEU A 100 -16.36 16.49 -16.77
N GLY A 101 -15.26 17.20 -17.04
CA GLY A 101 -13.92 16.83 -16.56
C GLY A 101 -13.59 17.28 -15.14
N LEU A 102 -14.33 18.25 -14.58
CA LEU A 102 -14.03 18.85 -13.28
C LEU A 102 -14.04 17.85 -12.11
N PRO A 103 -15.02 16.92 -11.97
CA PRO A 103 -15.01 15.94 -10.89
C PRO A 103 -13.77 15.05 -10.90
N ARG A 104 -13.28 14.67 -12.09
CA ARG A 104 -12.06 13.88 -12.24
C ARG A 104 -10.83 14.65 -11.77
N LEU A 105 -10.71 15.92 -12.14
CA LEU A 105 -9.59 16.77 -11.72
C LEU A 105 -9.54 16.90 -10.19
N ILE A 106 -10.68 17.15 -9.54
CA ILE A 106 -10.75 17.27 -8.08
C ILE A 106 -10.34 15.97 -7.41
N TRP A 107 -10.85 14.84 -7.92
CA TRP A 107 -10.49 13.51 -7.42
C TRP A 107 -8.99 13.23 -7.53
N ASP A 108 -8.41 13.45 -8.72
CA ASP A 108 -6.99 13.20 -8.98
C ASP A 108 -6.09 14.00 -8.03
N LEU A 109 -6.47 15.23 -7.69
CA LEU A 109 -5.76 16.06 -6.71
C LEU A 109 -5.95 15.57 -5.27
N ALA A 110 -7.18 15.19 -4.90
CA ALA A 110 -7.49 14.72 -3.55
C ALA A 110 -6.69 13.45 -3.20
N ILE A 111 -6.59 12.48 -4.11
CA ILE A 111 -5.99 11.19 -3.79
C ILE A 111 -4.46 11.19 -3.72
N ILE A 112 -3.76 12.24 -4.16
CA ILE A 112 -2.29 12.32 -4.12
C ILE A 112 -1.77 12.15 -2.68
N THR A 113 -2.37 12.89 -1.74
CA THR A 113 -1.96 12.86 -0.33
C THR A 113 -2.16 11.50 0.34
N PRO A 114 -3.36 10.87 0.31
CA PRO A 114 -3.56 9.57 0.94
C PRO A 114 -2.82 8.44 0.22
N LEU A 115 -2.60 8.52 -1.10
CA LEU A 115 -1.72 7.60 -1.82
C LEU A 115 -0.27 7.67 -1.31
N MET A 116 0.22 8.88 -1.04
CA MET A 116 1.55 9.06 -0.47
C MET A 116 1.61 8.52 0.97
N SER A 117 0.62 8.83 1.80
CA SER A 117 0.53 8.33 3.18
C SER A 117 0.58 6.81 3.23
N ILE A 118 -0.31 6.12 2.50
CA ILE A 118 -0.37 4.65 2.55
C ILE A 118 0.88 3.99 1.97
N GLY A 119 1.53 4.61 0.97
CA GLY A 119 2.81 4.18 0.42
C GLY A 119 3.97 4.30 1.41
N PHE A 120 4.04 5.41 2.16
CA PHE A 120 5.00 5.58 3.26
C PHE A 120 4.83 4.50 4.32
N ARG A 121 3.59 4.32 4.81
CA ARG A 121 3.25 3.32 5.81
C ARG A 121 3.56 1.89 5.33
N ARG A 122 3.40 1.60 4.03
CA ARG A 122 3.72 0.28 3.46
C ARG A 122 5.22 0.02 3.44
N LEU A 123 6.03 1.04 3.11
CA LEU A 123 7.49 0.92 3.17
C LEU A 123 8.00 0.80 4.61
N HIS A 124 7.42 1.56 5.53
CA HIS A 124 7.69 1.46 6.96
C HIS A 124 7.41 0.05 7.49
N ASP A 125 6.35 -0.60 6.99
CA ASP A 125 6.01 -1.97 7.39
C ASP A 125 7.05 -3.03 7.00
N ILE A 126 7.86 -2.75 5.97
CA ILE A 126 8.99 -3.60 5.55
C ILE A 126 10.34 -3.07 6.04
N GLY A 127 10.34 -2.07 6.93
CA GLY A 127 11.53 -1.47 7.52
C GLY A 127 12.33 -0.56 6.59
N LYS A 128 11.72 -0.07 5.49
CA LYS A 128 12.34 0.87 4.55
C LYS A 128 11.84 2.29 4.81
N SER A 129 12.67 3.27 4.47
CA SER A 129 12.27 4.69 4.55
C SER A 129 11.16 5.00 3.56
N GLY A 130 10.09 5.66 4.02
CA GLY A 130 9.01 6.15 3.18
C GLY A 130 9.46 7.15 2.11
N ALA A 131 10.63 7.79 2.29
CA ALA A 131 11.21 8.72 1.31
C ALA A 131 11.47 8.06 -0.06
N ILE A 132 11.65 6.74 -0.11
CA ILE A 132 11.76 6.00 -1.37
C ILE A 132 10.46 6.14 -2.19
N CYS A 133 9.29 6.10 -1.52
CA CYS A 133 8.01 6.34 -2.17
C CYS A 133 7.94 7.76 -2.75
N LEU A 134 8.35 8.77 -1.98
CA LEU A 134 8.37 10.16 -2.44
C LEU A 134 9.27 10.36 -3.65
N ALA A 135 10.51 9.85 -3.60
CA ALA A 135 11.46 9.93 -4.70
C ALA A 135 10.92 9.25 -5.98
N ALA A 136 10.31 8.06 -5.83
CA ALA A 136 9.69 7.37 -6.94
C ALA A 136 8.52 8.17 -7.52
N THR A 137 7.65 8.73 -6.67
CA THR A 137 6.53 9.55 -7.14
C THR A 137 7.00 10.81 -7.87
N ILE A 138 8.00 11.53 -7.34
CA ILE A 138 8.58 12.70 -8.00
C ILE A 138 9.13 12.33 -9.37
N SER A 139 9.85 11.20 -9.49
CA SER A 139 10.40 10.75 -10.76
C SER A 139 9.31 10.50 -11.82
N VAL A 140 8.17 9.94 -11.42
CA VAL A 140 7.02 9.71 -12.32
C VAL A 140 6.38 11.03 -12.74
N PHE A 141 6.22 11.99 -11.83
CA PHE A 141 5.69 13.31 -12.16
C PHE A 141 6.59 14.10 -13.11
N VAL A 142 7.91 14.09 -12.88
CA VAL A 142 8.90 14.73 -13.77
C VAL A 142 8.85 14.09 -15.15
N TRP A 143 8.80 12.76 -15.22
CA TRP A 143 8.68 12.04 -16.48
C TRP A 143 7.37 12.39 -17.20
N ALA A 144 6.22 12.35 -16.51
CA ALA A 144 4.93 12.70 -17.09
C ALA A 144 4.90 14.14 -17.62
N PHE A 145 5.43 15.09 -16.85
CA PHE A 145 5.54 16.49 -17.28
C PHE A 145 6.41 16.65 -18.52
N ALA A 146 7.57 16.00 -18.57
CA ALA A 146 8.44 15.99 -19.74
C ALA A 146 7.74 15.40 -20.98
N THR A 147 6.93 14.35 -20.80
CA THR A 147 6.15 13.76 -21.91
C THR A 147 5.11 14.74 -22.46
N GLY A 148 4.45 15.52 -21.60
CA GLY A 148 3.47 16.53 -22.01
C GLY A 148 4.10 17.68 -22.80
N ILE A 149 5.27 18.17 -22.38
CA ILE A 149 6.02 19.19 -23.13
C ILE A 149 6.44 18.65 -24.50
N MET A 150 6.98 17.44 -24.54
CA MET A 150 7.43 16.80 -25.78
C MET A 150 6.28 16.57 -26.76
N ALA A 151 5.11 16.13 -26.27
CA ALA A 151 3.92 15.96 -27.09
C ALA A 151 3.47 17.29 -27.72
N GLY A 152 3.34 18.35 -26.91
CA GLY A 152 2.96 19.68 -27.42
C GLY A 152 3.99 20.27 -28.39
N ALA A 153 5.28 20.08 -28.14
CA ALA A 153 6.35 20.51 -29.05
C ALA A 153 6.33 19.72 -30.37
N ALA A 154 6.04 18.42 -30.33
CA ALA A 154 5.92 17.58 -31.52
C ALA A 154 4.74 18.01 -32.41
N GLU A 155 3.59 18.31 -31.80
CA GLU A 155 2.41 18.84 -32.49
C GLU A 155 2.70 20.19 -33.16
N ALA A 156 3.40 21.09 -32.47
CA ALA A 156 3.72 22.42 -32.98
C ALA A 156 4.75 22.44 -34.12
N SER A 157 5.73 21.52 -34.09
CA SER A 157 6.86 21.52 -35.03
C SER A 157 6.70 20.55 -36.21
N GLY A 158 5.78 19.59 -36.13
CA GLY A 158 5.57 18.56 -37.16
C GLY A 158 6.80 17.67 -37.42
N ARG A 159 7.83 17.76 -36.58
CA ARG A 159 9.14 17.15 -36.82
C ARG A 159 9.77 16.72 -35.50
N MET A 160 9.69 15.42 -35.21
CA MET A 160 10.31 14.85 -34.01
C MET A 160 11.80 14.56 -34.30
N SER A 161 12.72 15.18 -33.56
CA SER A 161 14.13 14.85 -33.71
C SER A 161 14.40 13.44 -33.14
N GLY A 162 14.98 12.55 -33.95
CA GLY A 162 15.21 11.15 -33.54
C GLY A 162 16.11 11.00 -32.31
N GLY A 163 17.04 11.95 -32.11
CA GLY A 163 17.88 11.99 -30.91
C GLY A 163 17.10 12.23 -29.62
N LEU A 164 16.20 13.22 -29.59
CA LEU A 164 15.36 13.49 -28.41
C LEU A 164 14.40 12.33 -28.12
N PHE A 165 13.88 11.68 -29.17
CA PHE A 165 13.06 10.49 -29.02
C PHE A 165 13.82 9.33 -28.34
N MET A 166 15.08 9.10 -28.71
CA MET A 166 15.88 8.04 -28.11
C MET A 166 16.19 8.29 -26.63
N PHE A 167 16.53 9.53 -26.25
CA PHE A 167 16.70 9.89 -24.83
C PHE A 167 15.41 9.72 -24.03
N TRP A 168 14.27 10.12 -24.62
CA TRP A 168 12.96 9.95 -23.99
C TRP A 168 12.59 8.47 -23.80
N LEU A 169 12.89 7.61 -24.77
CA LEU A 169 12.69 6.17 -24.67
C LEU A 169 13.54 5.57 -23.54
N LEU A 170 14.81 5.93 -23.45
CA LEU A 170 15.71 5.46 -22.39
C LEU A 170 15.24 5.92 -21.00
N ALA A 171 14.83 7.19 -20.86
CA ALA A 171 14.26 7.70 -19.62
C ALA A 171 12.99 6.92 -19.22
N SER A 172 12.15 6.56 -20.19
CA SER A 172 10.94 5.76 -19.98
C SER A 172 11.25 4.34 -19.48
N ILE A 173 12.31 3.72 -20.00
CA ILE A 173 12.78 2.40 -19.52
C ILE A 173 13.26 2.50 -18.07
N ILE A 174 14.01 3.56 -17.71
CA ILE A 174 14.49 3.76 -16.33
C ILE A 174 13.29 3.93 -15.37
N THR A 175 12.31 4.75 -15.72
CA THR A 175 11.10 4.93 -14.92
C THR A 175 10.31 3.63 -14.77
N LEU A 176 10.25 2.80 -15.83
CA LEU A 176 9.60 1.49 -15.77
C LEU A 176 10.33 0.53 -14.80
N ILE A 177 11.67 0.48 -14.84
CA ILE A 177 12.47 -0.34 -13.92
C ILE A 177 12.21 0.10 -12.47
N LEU A 178 12.20 1.41 -12.21
CA LEU A 178 11.89 1.95 -10.89
C LEU A 178 10.46 1.61 -10.43
N ALA A 179 9.48 1.68 -11.33
CA ALA A 179 8.11 1.29 -11.02
C ALA A 179 8.00 -0.20 -10.65
N ILE A 180 8.68 -1.08 -11.40
CA ILE A 180 8.74 -2.52 -11.09
C ILE A 180 9.40 -2.74 -9.72
N TYR A 181 10.51 -2.05 -9.44
CA TYR A 181 11.16 -2.12 -8.14
C TYR A 181 10.21 -1.73 -7.00
N MET A 182 9.45 -0.63 -7.16
CA MET A 182 8.47 -0.19 -6.18
C MET A 182 7.34 -1.22 -5.98
N ILE A 183 6.81 -1.79 -7.05
CA ILE A 183 5.80 -2.86 -6.96
C ILE A 183 6.34 -4.05 -6.18
N VAL A 184 7.58 -4.47 -6.44
CA VAL A 184 8.23 -5.55 -5.70
C VAL A 184 8.30 -5.22 -4.21
N LEU A 185 8.68 -3.98 -3.84
CA LEU A 185 8.70 -3.55 -2.45
C LEU A 185 7.31 -3.61 -1.80
N PHE A 186 6.27 -3.13 -2.48
CA PHE A 186 4.92 -3.15 -1.93
C PHE A 186 4.35 -4.57 -1.79
N CYS A 187 4.81 -5.51 -2.61
CA CYS A 187 4.52 -6.94 -2.50
C CYS A 187 5.29 -7.67 -1.38
N GLN A 188 6.33 -7.09 -0.77
CA GLN A 188 7.11 -7.78 0.28
C GLN A 188 6.29 -8.06 1.55
N PRO A 189 6.63 -9.08 2.34
CA PRO A 189 5.86 -9.43 3.55
C PRO A 189 6.10 -8.45 4.67
N SER A 190 5.07 -8.24 5.48
CA SER A 190 5.16 -7.43 6.69
C SER A 190 6.18 -7.99 7.65
N GLN A 191 6.97 -7.13 8.29
CA GLN A 191 7.86 -7.56 9.36
C GLN A 191 7.05 -7.99 10.59
N ILE A 192 7.30 -9.19 11.10
CA ILE A 192 6.56 -9.77 12.23
C ILE A 192 6.93 -9.10 13.56
N ARG A 193 8.09 -8.43 13.61
CA ARG A 193 8.58 -7.73 14.79
C ARG A 193 8.33 -6.24 14.68
N ASP A 194 8.29 -5.60 15.85
CA ASP A 194 8.33 -4.16 15.96
C ASP A 194 9.58 -3.62 15.28
N ASN A 195 9.43 -2.47 14.63
CA ASN A 195 10.54 -1.77 14.00
C ASN A 195 10.52 -0.29 14.38
N SER A 196 11.47 0.49 13.84
CA SER A 196 11.62 1.92 14.14
C SER A 196 10.39 2.77 13.79
N TYR A 197 9.46 2.25 12.98
CA TYR A 197 8.29 2.96 12.50
C TYR A 197 6.99 2.57 13.23
N GLY A 198 7.04 1.58 14.11
CA GLY A 198 5.90 1.17 14.92
C GLY A 198 5.85 -0.32 15.22
N ARG A 199 4.86 -0.68 16.03
CA ARG A 199 4.60 -2.07 16.42
C ARG A 199 4.21 -2.93 15.23
N ALA A 200 4.52 -4.22 15.31
CA ALA A 200 4.03 -5.18 14.34
C ALA A 200 2.50 -5.21 14.33
N PRO A 201 1.87 -5.43 13.16
CA PRO A 201 0.45 -5.73 13.10
C PRO A 201 0.12 -6.90 14.04
N HIS A 202 -0.75 -6.67 15.03
CA HIS A 202 -1.08 -7.66 16.07
C HIS A 202 -1.75 -8.89 15.45
N ARG A 203 -1.11 -10.05 15.59
CA ARG A 203 -1.71 -11.36 15.29
C ARG A 203 -2.60 -11.80 16.44
#